data_AF-A0A075FJR2-F1
#
_entry.id   AF-A0A075FJR2-F1
#
_cell.length_a   1.000
_cell.length_b   1.000
_cell.length_c   1.000
_cell.angle_alpha   90.00
_cell.angle_beta   90.00
_cell.angle_gamma   90.00
#
_symmetry.space_group_name_H-M   'P 1'
#
loop_
_entity.id
_entity.type
_entity.pdbx_description
1 polymer ?
#
loop_
_entity_poly.entity_id
_entity_poly.type
_entity_poly.pdbx_seq_one_letter_code
_entity_poly.pdbx_strand_id
1 'polypeptide(L)'
;TAIRWQQQNPQLFFQQLRLRAPHIAQKPVLPKKSLNSWMAFRSFYLRIFSHLQQKEASIYLTTLWKGDPFKAKWTIIAAAYSKIRNTVGKPRAPLDHYLKIICPQMGIIAVEEYLEIFNWSSTRD
;
A
#
# COMPACT_ATOMS: atom_id res chain seq x y z
N THR A 1 5.07 47.44 -6.63
CA THR A 1 5.56 46.53 -5.57
C THR A 1 5.72 45.12 -6.14
N ALA A 2 6.68 44.35 -5.63
CA ALA A 2 7.13 43.05 -6.18
C ALA A 2 6.00 42.05 -6.52
N ILE A 3 4.87 42.14 -5.81
CA ILE A 3 3.67 41.32 -6.01
C ILE A 3 3.06 41.50 -7.41
N ARG A 4 3.06 42.73 -7.96
CA ARG A 4 2.48 43.02 -9.28
C ARG A 4 3.30 42.41 -10.41
N TRP A 5 4.63 42.39 -10.25
CA TRP A 5 5.55 41.78 -11.21
C TRP A 5 5.43 40.25 -11.23
N GLN A 6 5.22 39.63 -10.06
CA GLN A 6 4.98 38.19 -9.93
C GLN A 6 3.71 37.74 -10.66
N GLN A 7 2.63 38.53 -10.61
CA GLN A 7 1.38 38.23 -11.30
C GLN A 7 1.48 38.38 -12.82
N GLN A 8 2.26 39.36 -13.30
CA GLN A 8 2.44 39.61 -14.74
C GLN A 8 3.42 38.63 -15.40
N ASN A 9 4.38 38.07 -14.65
CA ASN A 9 5.45 37.25 -15.19
C ASN A 9 5.69 35.95 -14.40
N PRO A 10 4.68 35.05 -14.29
CA PRO A 10 4.78 33.86 -13.45
C PRO A 10 5.91 32.92 -13.87
N GLN A 11 6.15 32.77 -15.18
CA GLN A 11 7.19 31.88 -15.72
C GLN A 11 8.61 32.35 -15.36
N LEU A 12 8.89 33.65 -15.55
CA LEU A 12 10.18 34.24 -15.21
C LEU A 12 10.43 34.21 -13.70
N PHE A 13 9.40 34.41 -12.89
CA PHE A 13 9.49 34.28 -11.44
C PHE A 13 9.88 32.86 -11.01
N PHE A 14 9.22 31.82 -11.55
CA PHE A 14 9.59 30.43 -11.25
C PHE A 14 10.98 30.05 -11.77
N GLN A 15 11.39 30.59 -12.92
CA GLN A 15 12.74 30.40 -13.45
C GLN A 15 13.80 31.02 -12.53
N GLN A 16 13.57 32.24 -12.06
CA GLN A 16 14.46 32.93 -11.11
C GLN A 16 14.50 32.23 -9.75
N LEU A 17 13.36 31.74 -9.24
CA LEU A 17 13.30 30.91 -8.03
C LEU A 17 14.12 29.63 -8.17
N ARG A 18 14.03 28.93 -9.31
CA ARG A 18 14.83 27.73 -9.59
C ARG A 18 16.33 28.00 -9.59
N LEU A 19 16.75 29.17 -10.10
CA LEU A 19 18.16 29.57 -10.17
C LEU A 19 18.70 30.06 -8.83
N ARG A 20 17.92 30.82 -8.07
CA ARG A 20 18.37 31.47 -6.82
C ARG A 20 18.15 30.62 -5.56
N ALA A 21 17.11 29.79 -5.57
CA ALA A 21 16.73 28.98 -4.42
C ALA A 21 16.29 27.58 -4.90
N PRO A 22 17.22 26.76 -5.40
CA PRO A 22 16.91 25.44 -5.94
C PRO A 22 16.21 24.54 -4.91
N HIS A 23 16.50 24.71 -3.61
CA HIS A 23 15.85 23.98 -2.53
C HIS A 23 14.37 24.38 -2.29
N ILE A 24 13.97 25.62 -2.60
CA ILE A 24 12.57 26.10 -2.54
C ILE A 24 11.80 25.64 -3.78
N ALA A 25 12.47 25.58 -4.94
CA ALA A 25 11.87 25.14 -6.19
C ALA A 25 11.79 23.62 -6.36
N GLN A 26 12.53 22.86 -5.54
CA GLN A 26 12.41 21.40 -5.47
C GLN A 26 11.07 21.04 -4.83
N LYS A 27 10.28 20.24 -5.55
CA LYS A 27 9.03 19.68 -5.02
C LYS A 27 9.40 18.87 -3.76
N PRO A 28 8.80 19.14 -2.58
CA PRO A 28 9.10 18.39 -1.38
C PRO A 28 8.86 16.90 -1.65
N VAL A 29 9.84 16.06 -1.30
CA VAL A 29 9.68 14.60 -1.38
C VAL A 29 8.67 14.21 -0.32
N LEU A 30 7.40 14.14 -0.71
CA LEU A 30 6.34 13.71 0.19
C LEU A 30 6.67 12.32 0.74
N PRO A 31 6.51 12.09 2.05
CA PRO A 31 6.69 10.78 2.64
C PRO A 31 5.85 9.76 1.88
N LYS A 32 6.47 8.65 1.45
CA LYS A 32 5.75 7.56 0.81
C LYS A 32 4.73 7.02 1.82
N LYS A 33 3.44 7.04 1.47
CA LYS A 33 2.36 6.48 2.30
C LYS A 33 2.76 5.09 2.80
N SER A 34 2.63 4.87 4.11
CA SER A 34 2.83 3.55 4.71
C SER A 34 1.84 2.55 4.10
N LEU A 35 2.25 1.28 4.01
CA LEU A 35 1.31 0.20 3.74
C LEU A 35 0.43 0.04 4.97
N ASN A 36 -0.89 0.03 4.79
CA ASN A 36 -1.82 -0.31 5.86
C ASN A 36 -2.02 -1.84 5.94
N SER A 37 -2.45 -2.34 7.10
CA SER A 37 -2.62 -3.77 7.37
C SER A 37 -3.62 -4.44 6.44
N TRP A 38 -4.73 -3.76 6.16
CA TRP A 38 -5.74 -4.23 5.20
C TRP A 38 -5.17 -4.45 3.80
N MET A 39 -4.28 -3.58 3.32
CA MET A 39 -3.62 -3.76 2.02
C MET A 39 -2.69 -4.96 2.00
N ALA A 40 -1.99 -5.25 3.10
CA ALA A 40 -1.19 -6.47 3.20
C ALA A 40 -2.07 -7.73 3.16
N PHE A 41 -3.13 -7.77 3.98
CA PHE A 41 -4.13 -8.85 4.00
C PHE A 41 -4.72 -9.08 2.61
N ARG A 42 -5.23 -8.01 2.00
CA ARG A 42 -5.89 -8.05 0.70
C ARG A 42 -4.93 -8.55 -0.37
N SER A 43 -3.70 -8.05 -0.41
CA SER A 43 -2.71 -8.50 -1.40
C SER A 43 -2.37 -9.98 -1.26
N PHE A 44 -2.33 -10.51 -0.04
CA PHE A 44 -2.02 -11.92 0.20
C PHE A 44 -3.18 -12.86 -0.19
N TYR A 45 -4.39 -12.57 0.28
CA TYR A 45 -5.56 -13.44 0.10
C TYR A 45 -6.37 -13.17 -1.17
N LEU A 46 -6.02 -12.15 -1.97
CA LEU A 46 -6.69 -11.93 -3.28
C LEU A 46 -6.65 -13.20 -4.16
N ARG A 47 -5.61 -14.03 -4.00
CA ARG A 47 -5.44 -15.28 -4.74
C ARG A 47 -6.55 -16.32 -4.47
N ILE A 48 -7.26 -16.25 -3.34
CA ILE A 48 -8.45 -17.07 -3.07
C ILE A 48 -9.51 -16.87 -4.16
N PHE A 49 -9.65 -15.62 -4.63
CA PHE A 49 -10.69 -15.19 -5.58
C PHE A 49 -10.10 -14.85 -6.95
N SER A 50 -9.04 -15.54 -7.38
CA SER A 50 -8.35 -15.28 -8.65
C SER A 50 -9.24 -15.40 -9.89
N HIS A 51 -10.34 -16.15 -9.78
CA HIS A 51 -11.33 -16.36 -10.84
C HIS A 51 -12.44 -15.30 -10.86
N LEU A 52 -12.54 -14.44 -9.84
CA LEU A 52 -13.56 -13.41 -9.73
C LEU A 52 -13.05 -12.06 -10.24
N GLN A 53 -13.98 -11.18 -10.63
CA GLN A 53 -13.61 -9.80 -10.90
C GLN A 53 -13.12 -9.11 -9.63
N GLN A 54 -12.17 -8.20 -9.77
CA GLN A 54 -11.59 -7.46 -8.63
C GLN A 54 -12.65 -6.79 -7.75
N LYS A 55 -13.74 -6.29 -8.35
CA LYS A 55 -14.85 -5.67 -7.63
C LYS A 55 -15.54 -6.66 -6.69
N GLU A 56 -15.87 -7.85 -7.19
CA GLU A 56 -16.54 -8.91 -6.43
C GLU A 56 -15.60 -9.49 -5.37
N ALA A 57 -14.37 -9.83 -5.74
CA ALA A 57 -13.34 -10.29 -4.80
C ALA A 57 -13.12 -9.31 -3.64
N SER A 58 -13.18 -8.00 -3.93
CA SER A 58 -13.06 -6.96 -2.91
C SER A 58 -14.12 -7.05 -1.82
N ILE A 59 -15.35 -7.40 -2.19
CA ILE A 59 -16.48 -7.48 -1.26
C ILE A 59 -16.24 -8.65 -0.30
N TYR A 60 -15.92 -9.83 -0.85
CA TYR A 60 -15.61 -11.01 -0.04
C TYR A 60 -14.42 -10.77 0.90
N LEU A 61 -13.31 -10.22 0.39
CA LEU A 61 -12.15 -9.91 1.22
C LEU A 61 -12.48 -8.93 2.36
N THR A 62 -13.40 -7.99 2.13
CA THR A 62 -13.84 -7.06 3.19
C THR A 62 -14.58 -7.80 4.30
N THR A 63 -15.41 -8.77 3.94
CA THR A 63 -16.09 -9.67 4.90
C THR A 63 -15.07 -10.52 5.66
N LEU A 64 -14.13 -11.16 4.95
CA LEU A 64 -13.08 -11.97 5.57
C LEU A 64 -12.23 -11.14 6.55
N TRP A 65 -11.88 -9.91 6.19
CA TRP A 65 -11.12 -9.01 7.06
C TRP A 65 -11.86 -8.64 8.34
N LYS A 66 -13.19 -8.47 8.30
CA LYS A 66 -13.97 -8.22 9.52
C LYS A 66 -13.80 -9.38 10.51
N GLY A 67 -13.85 -10.62 10.03
CA GLY A 67 -13.68 -11.83 10.83
C GLY A 67 -12.24 -12.23 11.18
N ASP A 68 -11.22 -11.69 10.49
CA ASP A 68 -9.82 -12.08 10.72
C ASP A 68 -9.33 -11.74 12.15
N PRO A 69 -8.86 -12.71 12.95
CA PRO A 69 -8.37 -12.46 14.30
C PRO A 69 -6.91 -11.96 14.32
N PHE A 70 -6.20 -12.00 13.19
CA PHE A 70 -4.77 -11.73 13.09
C PHE A 70 -4.43 -10.31 12.62
N LYS A 71 -5.36 -9.35 12.76
CA LYS A 71 -5.17 -7.93 12.37
C LYS A 71 -3.88 -7.32 12.93
N ALA A 72 -3.49 -7.68 14.16
CA ALA A 72 -2.24 -7.23 14.77
C ALA A 72 -1.00 -7.72 14.00
N LYS A 73 -0.98 -8.99 13.56
CA LYS A 73 0.10 -9.54 12.72
C LYS A 73 0.19 -8.78 11.41
N TRP A 74 -0.95 -8.51 10.77
CA TRP A 74 -1.01 -7.71 9.53
C TRP A 74 -0.45 -6.29 9.71
N THR A 75 -0.70 -5.65 10.85
CA THR A 75 -0.12 -4.34 11.19
C THR A 75 1.41 -4.40 11.27
N ILE A 76 1.96 -5.43 11.94
CA ILE A 76 3.42 -5.62 12.03
C ILE A 76 4.02 -5.88 10.65
N ILE A 77 3.42 -6.79 9.88
CA ILE A 77 3.85 -7.14 8.52
C ILE A 77 3.86 -5.90 7.62
N ALA A 78 2.82 -5.07 7.66
CA ALA A 78 2.72 -3.87 6.83
C ALA A 78 3.71 -2.76 7.26
N ALA A 79 3.94 -2.61 8.57
CA ALA A 79 4.92 -1.68 9.10
C ALA A 79 6.36 -2.07 8.71
N ALA A 80 6.70 -3.35 8.84
CA ALA A 80 8.01 -3.88 8.45
C ALA A 80 8.26 -3.71 6.93
N TYR A 81 7.28 -4.04 6.09
CA TYR A 81 7.37 -3.78 4.65
C TYR A 81 7.60 -2.31 4.33
N SER A 82 6.87 -1.41 5.01
CA SER A 82 7.02 0.04 4.80
C SER A 82 8.45 0.50 5.07
N LYS A 83 9.08 0.00 6.14
CA LYS A 83 10.49 0.28 6.46
C LYS A 83 11.42 -0.24 5.35
N ILE A 84 11.30 -1.53 5.00
CA ILE A 84 12.14 -2.17 3.96
C ILE A 84 12.01 -1.43 2.63
N ARG A 85 10.78 -1.24 2.13
CA ARG A 85 10.49 -0.52 0.88
C ARG A 85 11.01 0.91 0.88
N ASN A 86 10.99 1.59 2.03
CA ASN A 86 11.53 2.95 2.12
C ASN A 86 13.06 2.96 2.04
N THR A 87 13.73 1.94 2.60
CA THR A 87 15.19 1.78 2.53
C THR A 87 15.68 1.35 1.14
N VAL A 88 15.08 0.31 0.54
CA VAL A 88 15.57 -0.29 -0.72
C VAL A 88 14.83 0.22 -1.97
N GLY A 89 13.67 0.86 -1.80
CA GLY A 89 12.84 1.32 -2.91
C GLY A 89 11.89 0.25 -3.45
N LYS A 90 10.79 0.68 -4.09
CA LYS A 90 9.71 -0.20 -4.59
C LYS A 90 10.18 -1.27 -5.60
N PRO A 91 11.06 -0.98 -6.58
CA PRO A 91 11.49 -2.00 -7.55
C PRO A 91 12.25 -3.18 -6.91
N ARG A 92 12.96 -2.93 -5.81
CA ARG A 92 13.73 -3.94 -5.07
C ARG A 92 12.96 -4.59 -3.92
N ALA A 93 11.73 -4.14 -3.67
CA ALA A 93 10.86 -4.67 -2.63
C ALA A 93 9.44 -4.89 -3.18
N PRO A 94 9.24 -5.87 -4.09
CA PRO A 94 7.90 -6.25 -4.54
C PRO A 94 7.09 -6.83 -3.37
N LEU A 95 5.87 -6.32 -3.18
CA LEU A 95 5.02 -6.68 -2.06
C LEU A 95 4.67 -8.18 -2.04
N ASP A 96 4.35 -8.74 -3.21
CA ASP A 96 3.99 -10.16 -3.34
C ASP A 96 5.11 -11.09 -2.84
N HIS A 97 6.34 -10.85 -3.30
CA HIS A 97 7.52 -11.62 -2.88
C HIS A 97 7.78 -11.49 -1.38
N TYR A 98 7.64 -10.28 -0.82
CA TYR A 98 7.77 -10.05 0.61
C TYR A 98 6.74 -10.84 1.41
N LEU A 99 5.46 -10.78 1.03
CA LEU A 99 4.39 -11.48 1.74
C LEU A 99 4.54 -13.00 1.65
N LYS A 100 4.99 -13.52 0.50
CA LYS A 100 5.27 -14.95 0.33
C LYS A 100 6.31 -15.49 1.32
N ILE A 101 7.31 -14.68 1.67
CA ILE A 101 8.38 -15.06 2.61
C ILE A 101 7.92 -14.88 4.06
N ILE A 102 7.32 -13.72 4.38
CA ILE A 102 7.06 -13.33 5.77
C ILE A 102 5.78 -13.94 6.34
N CYS A 103 4.72 -14.13 5.53
CA CYS A 103 3.46 -14.67 6.05
C CYS A 103 3.62 -16.05 6.72
N PRO A 104 4.32 -17.05 6.12
CA PRO A 104 4.58 -18.33 6.78
C PRO A 104 5.38 -18.17 8.08
N GLN A 105 6.41 -17.32 8.10
CA GLN A 105 7.24 -17.06 9.29
C GLN A 105 6.47 -16.41 10.44
N MET A 106 5.45 -15.59 10.12
CA MET A 106 4.57 -14.96 11.09
C MET A 106 3.40 -15.86 11.54
N GLY A 107 3.32 -17.08 11.01
CA GLY A 107 2.20 -18.00 11.23
C GLY A 107 0.88 -17.41 10.73
N ILE A 108 0.90 -16.76 9.56
CA ILE A 108 -0.31 -16.43 8.81
C ILE A 108 -0.75 -17.69 8.08
N ILE A 109 -2.05 -17.97 8.13
CA ILE A 109 -2.66 -19.15 7.48
C ILE A 109 -2.40 -19.11 5.98
N ALA A 110 -2.11 -20.26 5.37
CA ALA A 110 -1.91 -20.34 3.93
C ALA A 110 -3.18 -19.93 3.17
N VAL A 111 -3.02 -19.46 1.94
CA VAL A 111 -4.15 -18.97 1.12
C VAL A 111 -5.15 -20.11 0.88
N GLU A 112 -4.64 -21.31 0.70
CA GLU A 112 -5.36 -22.54 0.38
C GLU A 112 -6.19 -23.05 1.57
N GLU A 113 -5.75 -22.77 2.80
CA GLU A 113 -6.36 -23.31 4.03
C GLU A 113 -7.28 -22.28 4.73
N TYR A 114 -7.22 -21.00 4.34
CA TYR A 114 -7.87 -19.91 5.07
C TYR A 114 -9.39 -20.07 5.17
N LEU A 115 -10.05 -20.44 4.07
CA LEU A 115 -11.51 -20.60 4.08
C LEU A 115 -11.94 -21.80 4.93
N GLU A 116 -11.19 -22.91 4.84
CA GLU A 116 -11.48 -24.14 5.57
C GLU A 116 -11.30 -23.96 7.08
N ILE A 117 -10.16 -23.42 7.52
CA ILE A 117 -9.87 -23.22 8.95
C ILE A 117 -10.90 -22.33 9.64
N PHE A 118 -11.43 -21.33 8.93
CA PHE A 118 -12.44 -20.43 9.46
C PHE A 118 -13.88 -20.84 9.11
N ASN A 119 -14.09 -22.02 8.50
CA ASN A 119 -15.39 -22.52 8.07
C ASN A 119 -16.19 -21.50 7.23
N TRP A 120 -15.52 -20.78 6.33
CA TRP A 120 -16.18 -19.87 5.41
C TRP A 120 -16.81 -20.65 4.25
N SER A 121 -18.11 -20.49 4.07
CA SER A 121 -18.85 -20.96 2.90
C SER A 121 -19.42 -19.77 2.13
N SER A 122 -19.36 -19.82 0.80
CA SER A 122 -20.08 -18.88 -0.05
C SER A 122 -21.42 -19.49 -0.47
N THR A 123 -22.52 -18.84 -0.12
CA THR A 123 -23.83 -19.12 -0.72
C THR A 123 -24.04 -18.12 -1.84
N ARG A 124 -24.35 -18.59 -3.05
CA ARG A 124 -24.91 -17.73 -4.10
C ARG A 124 -26.42 -17.76 -3.90
N ASP A 125 -26.99 -16.63 -3.52
CA ASP A 125 -28.45 -16.42 -3.52
C ASP A 125 -28.99 -16.38 -4.97
#